data_AF-A0A9X9X8Z6-F1
#
_entry.id   AF-A0A9X9X8Z6-F1
#
_cell.length_a   1.000
_cell.length_b   1.000
_cell.length_c   1.000
_cell.angle_alpha   90.00
_cell.angle_beta   90.00
_cell.angle_gamma   90.00
#
_symmetry.space_group_name_H-M   'P 1'
#
loop_
_entity.id
_entity.type
_entity.pdbx_description
1 polymer ?
#
loop_
_entity_poly.entity_id
_entity_poly.type
_entity_poly.pdbx_seq_one_letter_code
_entity_poly.pdbx_strand_id
1 'polypeptide(L)'
;MHDWLRPDPAFKREAEAAGAEFGAGLFSLAKVTGTAFDLGDVLFWDNAAHNLATDDEDNLAVGICVEAAGSSATTAKVKLGAPPAMVAGA
;
A
#
# COMPACT_ATOMS: atom_id res chain seq x y z
N MET A 1 23.81 -27.56 30.15
CA MET A 1 24.69 -26.77 29.27
C MET A 1 23.75 -26.07 28.30
N HIS A 2 23.52 -24.77 28.48
CA HIS A 2 22.43 -24.03 27.83
C HIS A 2 22.69 -23.89 26.32
N ASP A 3 21.71 -24.34 25.54
CA ASP A 3 21.64 -24.30 24.08
C ASP A 3 21.38 -22.86 23.62
N TRP A 4 22.46 -22.06 23.53
CA TRP A 4 22.46 -20.63 23.19
C TRP A 4 22.63 -20.35 21.68
N LEU A 5 22.52 -21.37 20.83
CA LEU A 5 22.84 -21.26 19.40
C LEU A 5 21.87 -22.04 18.51
N ARG A 6 20.58 -21.86 18.74
CA ARG A 6 19.57 -22.06 17.70
C ARG A 6 18.86 -20.73 17.49
N PRO A 7 18.90 -20.12 16.29
CA PRO A 7 18.06 -18.98 16.03
C PRO A 7 16.59 -19.43 16.07
N ASP A 8 15.90 -19.16 17.17
CA ASP A 8 14.47 -19.34 17.28
C ASP A 8 13.77 -18.62 16.12
N PRO A 9 12.96 -19.31 15.30
CA PRO A 9 12.21 -18.65 14.23
C PRO A 9 11.16 -17.66 14.78
N ALA A 10 10.94 -17.64 16.10
CA ALA A 10 10.06 -16.70 16.78
C ALA A 10 10.65 -15.27 16.84
N PHE A 11 11.96 -15.08 17.03
CA PHE A 11 12.52 -13.72 17.14
C PHE A 11 12.45 -12.94 15.83
N LYS A 12 12.42 -13.64 14.68
CA LYS A 12 12.22 -13.03 13.36
C LYS A 12 10.76 -12.85 12.96
N ARG A 13 9.81 -13.44 13.67
CA ARG A 13 8.38 -13.41 13.28
C ARG A 13 7.54 -12.39 14.03
N GLU A 14 8.07 -11.80 15.10
CA GLU A 14 7.41 -10.69 15.80
C GLU A 14 7.59 -9.34 15.07
N ALA A 15 8.51 -9.26 14.10
CA ALA A 15 8.66 -8.08 13.23
C ALA A 15 7.56 -7.96 12.16
N GLU A 16 6.81 -9.04 11.89
CA GLU A 16 5.72 -9.06 10.89
C GLU A 16 4.36 -8.64 11.49
N ALA A 17 4.30 -8.23 12.76
CA ALA A 17 3.06 -7.87 13.46
C ALA A 17 2.92 -6.38 13.80
N ALA A 18 3.87 -5.52 13.42
CA ALA A 18 3.81 -4.08 13.67
C ALA A 18 4.02 -3.28 12.37
N GLY A 19 3.20 -3.56 11.35
CA GLY A 19 3.15 -2.82 10.08
C GLY A 19 2.59 -1.40 10.20
N ALA A 20 2.89 -0.69 11.29
CA ALA A 20 2.82 0.76 11.37
C ALA A 20 4.24 1.30 11.12
N GLU A 21 4.71 1.15 9.89
CA GLU A 21 5.91 1.83 9.44
C GLU A 21 5.56 3.31 9.28
N PHE A 22 5.87 4.10 10.31
CA PHE A 22 6.06 5.55 10.19
C PHE A 22 7.31 5.87 9.32
N GLY A 23 7.49 5.16 8.21
CA GLY A 23 8.37 5.58 7.13
C GLY A 23 7.64 6.67 6.37
N ALA A 24 8.09 7.92 6.51
CA ALA A 24 7.47 9.12 5.95
C ALA A 24 6.88 8.87 4.54
N GLY A 25 5.55 8.82 4.43
CA GLY A 25 4.83 8.69 3.14
C GLY A 25 3.92 7.46 2.98
N LEU A 26 3.85 6.53 3.93
CA LEU A 26 2.95 5.37 3.87
C LEU A 26 1.62 5.67 4.60
N PHE A 27 0.50 5.49 3.91
CA PHE A 27 -0.84 5.76 4.44
C PHE A 27 -1.78 4.59 4.15
N SER A 28 -2.70 4.34 5.08
CA SER A 28 -3.82 3.41 4.88
C SER A 28 -5.07 4.22 4.62
N LEU A 29 -5.64 4.10 3.42
CA LEU A 29 -6.84 4.84 3.01
C LEU A 29 -7.95 3.86 2.57
N ALA A 30 -9.18 4.34 2.57
CA ALA A 30 -10.31 3.59 2.02
C ALA A 30 -10.08 3.32 0.53
N LYS A 31 -10.46 2.13 0.07
CA LYS A 31 -10.43 1.75 -1.35
C LYS A 31 -11.84 1.56 -1.90
N VAL A 32 -11.97 1.70 -3.21
CA VAL A 32 -13.17 1.25 -3.93
C VAL A 32 -13.39 -0.24 -3.65
N THR A 33 -14.63 -0.58 -3.29
CA THR A 33 -15.01 -1.96 -2.97
C THR A 33 -15.13 -2.79 -4.25
N GLY A 34 -14.90 -4.09 -4.15
CA GLY A 34 -15.05 -5.01 -5.30
C GLY A 34 -13.85 -5.04 -6.26
N THR A 35 -12.97 -4.03 -6.23
CA THR A 35 -11.74 -4.01 -7.04
C THR A 35 -10.57 -4.52 -6.21
N ALA A 36 -9.71 -5.37 -6.76
CA ALA A 36 -8.45 -5.76 -6.12
C ALA A 36 -7.35 -4.78 -6.55
N PHE A 37 -6.44 -4.45 -5.63
CA PHE A 37 -5.23 -3.68 -5.93
C PHE A 37 -4.04 -4.59 -5.75
N ASP A 38 -3.14 -4.58 -6.71
CA ASP A 38 -1.91 -5.33 -6.68
C ASP A 38 -0.74 -4.46 -6.20
N LEU A 39 0.27 -5.11 -5.65
CA LEU A 39 1.49 -4.45 -5.23
C LEU A 39 2.13 -3.75 -6.44
N GLY A 40 2.39 -2.44 -6.32
CA GLY A 40 2.99 -1.64 -7.38
C GLY A 40 1.99 -0.90 -8.28
N ASP A 41 0.69 -1.12 -8.13
CA ASP A 41 -0.32 -0.38 -8.90
C ASP A 41 -0.28 1.12 -8.60
N VAL A 42 -0.49 1.92 -9.64
CA VAL A 42 -0.74 3.36 -9.49
C VAL A 42 -2.15 3.52 -8.94
N LEU A 43 -2.26 4.18 -7.79
CA LEU A 43 -3.52 4.48 -7.16
C LEU A 43 -3.89 5.94 -7.37
N PHE A 44 -5.16 6.15 -7.65
CA PHE A 44 -5.78 7.44 -7.89
C PHE A 44 -6.76 7.75 -6.76
N TRP A 45 -6.90 9.03 -6.43
CA TRP A 45 -7.84 9.52 -5.43
C TRP A 45 -9.11 10.01 -6.11
N ASP A 46 -10.23 9.39 -5.75
CA ASP A 46 -11.56 9.83 -6.12
C ASP A 46 -12.05 10.90 -5.13
N ASN A 47 -12.24 12.12 -5.61
CA ASN A 47 -12.68 13.24 -4.77
C ASN A 47 -14.18 13.19 -4.43
N ALA A 48 -15.00 12.46 -5.19
CA ALA A 48 -16.42 12.34 -4.95
C ALA A 48 -16.75 11.20 -3.96
N ALA A 49 -16.09 10.06 -4.11
CA ALA A 49 -16.25 8.87 -3.26
C ALA A 49 -15.27 8.84 -2.08
N HIS A 50 -14.26 9.72 -2.06
CA HIS A 50 -13.23 9.83 -1.02
C HIS A 50 -12.49 8.52 -0.76
N ASN A 51 -12.16 7.81 -1.84
CA ASN A 51 -11.48 6.53 -1.78
C ASN A 51 -10.38 6.42 -2.86
N LEU A 52 -9.53 5.42 -2.69
CA LEU A 52 -8.55 5.03 -3.69
C LEU A 52 -9.22 4.20 -4.79
N ALA A 53 -8.85 4.47 -6.03
CA ALA A 53 -9.25 3.77 -7.24
C ALA A 53 -8.00 3.45 -8.11
N THR A 54 -8.19 2.59 -9.11
CA THR A 54 -7.17 2.30 -10.15
C THR A 54 -7.50 2.98 -11.48
N ASP A 55 -8.61 3.68 -11.54
CA ASP A 55 -9.12 4.36 -12.73
C ASP A 55 -8.63 5.82 -12.77
N ASP A 56 -8.15 6.27 -13.93
CA ASP A 56 -7.56 7.60 -14.11
C ASP A 56 -8.51 8.66 -14.65
N GLU A 57 -9.73 8.31 -15.04
CA GLU A 57 -10.54 9.11 -15.98
C GLU A 57 -11.03 10.44 -15.39
N ASP A 58 -11.12 10.55 -14.06
CA ASP A 58 -11.40 11.80 -13.32
C ASP A 58 -10.71 11.87 -11.94
N ASN A 59 -9.74 10.97 -11.69
CA ASN A 59 -9.14 10.79 -10.37
C ASN A 59 -7.70 11.30 -10.33
N LEU A 60 -7.27 11.82 -9.18
CA LEU A 60 -5.91 12.35 -9.03
C LEU A 60 -4.92 11.22 -8.75
N ALA A 61 -3.88 11.04 -9.55
CA ALA A 61 -2.81 10.10 -9.22
C ALA A 61 -2.10 10.51 -7.92
N VAL A 62 -2.18 9.67 -6.88
CA VAL A 62 -1.70 10.01 -5.52
C VAL A 62 -0.50 9.19 -5.06
N GLY A 63 -0.25 8.02 -5.66
CA GLY A 63 0.87 7.20 -5.24
C GLY A 63 0.81 5.76 -5.75
N ILE A 64 1.58 4.90 -5.10
CA ILE A 64 1.73 3.50 -5.47
C ILE A 64 1.22 2.59 -4.35
N CYS A 65 0.52 1.52 -4.72
CA CYS A 65 0.10 0.48 -3.79
C CYS A 65 1.32 -0.30 -3.27
N VAL A 66 1.46 -0.39 -1.95
CA VAL A 66 2.61 -1.06 -1.31
C VAL A 66 2.27 -2.41 -0.69
N GLU A 67 1.00 -2.81 -0.75
CA GLU A 67 0.52 -4.09 -0.25
C GLU A 67 -0.74 -4.47 -1.02
N ALA A 68 -0.77 -5.69 -1.55
CA ALA A 68 -1.93 -6.16 -2.30
C ALA A 68 -3.18 -6.17 -1.42
N ALA A 69 -4.25 -5.55 -1.91
CA ALA A 69 -5.53 -5.47 -1.24
C ALA A 69 -6.59 -6.19 -2.08
N GLY A 70 -7.08 -7.33 -1.60
CA GLY A 70 -8.12 -8.10 -2.28
C GLY A 70 -9.45 -7.35 -2.42
N SER A 71 -10.38 -7.87 -3.22
CA SER A 71 -11.69 -7.25 -3.47
C SER A 71 -12.59 -7.09 -2.24
N SER A 72 -12.35 -7.89 -1.18
CA SER A 72 -13.06 -7.82 0.10
C SER A 72 -12.43 -6.85 1.10
N ALA A 73 -11.24 -6.31 0.81
CA ALA A 73 -10.60 -5.33 1.66
C ALA A 73 -11.31 -3.97 1.54
N THR A 74 -11.47 -3.28 2.65
CA THR A 74 -12.08 -1.93 2.70
C THR A 74 -11.02 -0.83 2.71
N THR A 75 -9.75 -1.17 2.94
CA THR A 75 -8.61 -0.26 2.93
C THR A 75 -7.47 -0.82 2.10
N ALA A 76 -6.60 0.07 1.62
CA ALA A 76 -5.36 -0.26 0.96
C ALA A 76 -4.21 0.57 1.53
N LYS A 77 -3.00 0.00 1.56
CA LYS A 77 -1.78 0.74 1.89
C LYS A 77 -1.20 1.37 0.62
N VAL A 78 -1.00 2.67 0.67
CA VAL A 78 -0.45 3.48 -0.41
C VAL A 78 0.76 4.25 0.08
N LYS A 79 1.78 4.34 -0.76
CA LYS A 79 2.87 5.29 -0.58
C LYS A 79 2.52 6.57 -1.35
N LEU A 80 2.11 7.60 -0.62
CA LEU A 80 1.81 8.92 -1.18
C LEU A 80 3.11 9.58 -1.64
N GLY A 81 3.12 10.03 -2.88
CA GLY A 81 4.26 10.65 -3.52
C GLY A 81 3.90 11.02 -4.95
N ALA A 82 4.69 11.89 -5.58
CA ALA A 82 4.50 12.16 -6.99
C ALA A 82 4.53 10.81 -7.74
N PRO A 83 3.48 10.43 -8.49
CA PRO A 83 3.56 9.27 -9.38
C PRO A 83 4.82 9.44 -10.24
N PRO A 84 5.53 8.34 -10.60
CA PRO A 84 6.73 8.44 -11.43
C PRO A 84 6.39 9.37 -12.58
N ALA A 85 7.08 10.52 -12.63
CA ALA A 85 6.68 11.68 -13.42
C ALA A 85 6.06 11.18 -14.70
N MET A 86 4.77 11.46 -14.94
CA MET A 86 4.16 11.18 -16.22
C MET A 86 5.14 11.77 -17.22
N VAL A 87 5.88 10.90 -17.91
CA VAL A 87 6.93 11.32 -18.82
C VAL A 87 6.15 11.90 -19.98
N ALA A 88 5.82 13.18 -19.86
CA ALA A 88 5.25 13.94 -20.94
C ALA A 88 6.24 13.76 -22.08
N GLY A 89 5.81 13.00 -23.08
CA GLY A 89 6.65 12.59 -24.20
C GLY A 89 7.38 13.80 -24.77
N ALA A 90 8.65 13.55 -25.12
CA ALA A 90 9.51 14.46 -25.85
C ALA A 90 8.89 14.98 -27.14
#